data_AF-A0A3D0RYP3-F1
#
_entry.id   AF-A0A3D0RYP3-F1
#
_cell.length_a   1.000
_cell.length_b   1.000
_cell.length_c   1.000
_cell.angle_alpha   90.00
_cell.angle_beta   90.00
_cell.angle_gamma   90.00
#
_symmetry.space_group_name_H-M   'P 1'
#
loop_
_entity.id
_entity.type
_entity.pdbx_description
1 polymer ?
#
loop_
_entity_poly.entity_id
_entity_poly.type
_entity_poly.pdbx_seq_one_letter_code
_entity_poly.pdbx_strand_id
1 'polypeptide(L)'
;SAGTGKTYTLAALVTRYVAEGRARLDDMLLITFSRAASQELRERVRDQLLRAAEALEDPSRADDELLRLLVTGSVDELEARRLRLRDALAGFDAATIATTHQFCQLVLRSLGVAGDTDAGVTLVESLDDLVGEIVDDLYLQRFGDDKDTPELTLAQALELAHQVVGNPRTRLTPTDPPAESTAGLRRAFADAVVRELERRKRLLGVLGFDDLLSRLATALEAPDSPARARMRQRWSIVMVDEFQDTDPVQWEVIERAFVGQVTLVLIGDPKQA
;
A
#
# COMPACT_ATOMS: atom_id res chain seq x y z
N SER A 1 15.75 -2.78 -12.98
CA SER A 1 17.00 -2.01 -12.96
C SER A 1 17.07 -1.13 -11.74
N ALA A 2 17.82 -1.57 -10.72
CA ALA A 2 18.17 -0.75 -9.56
C ALA A 2 19.06 0.43 -10.00
N GLY A 3 18.75 1.65 -9.56
CA GLY A 3 19.55 2.85 -9.85
C GLY A 3 19.10 3.74 -11.02
N THR A 4 17.89 3.55 -11.57
CA THR A 4 17.38 4.27 -12.76
C THR A 4 16.85 5.69 -12.49
N GLY A 5 17.01 6.25 -11.30
CA GLY A 5 16.52 7.59 -10.98
C GLY A 5 15.00 7.70 -10.83
N LYS A 6 14.27 6.59 -10.65
CA LYS A 6 12.82 6.56 -10.39
C LYS A 6 12.42 7.45 -9.22
N THR A 7 13.05 7.24 -8.07
CA THR A 7 12.78 8.02 -6.85
C THR A 7 13.25 9.48 -6.97
N TYR A 8 14.30 9.75 -7.76
CA TYR A 8 14.70 11.13 -8.11
C TYR A 8 13.62 11.82 -8.96
N THR A 9 13.05 11.10 -9.92
CA THR A 9 11.94 11.59 -10.75
C THR A 9 10.69 11.90 -9.91
N LEU A 10 10.36 11.07 -8.91
CA LEU A 10 9.26 11.36 -7.98
C LEU A 10 9.49 12.64 -7.20
N ALA A 11 10.66 12.81 -6.59
CA ALA A 11 10.99 14.01 -5.83
C ALA A 11 10.94 15.27 -6.71
N ALA A 12 11.44 15.16 -7.95
CA ALA A 12 11.37 16.23 -8.96
C ALA A 12 9.92 16.58 -9.33
N LEU A 13 9.07 15.58 -9.59
CA LEU A 13 7.65 15.79 -9.90
C LEU A 13 6.89 16.44 -8.76
N VAL A 14 7.12 15.98 -7.51
CA VAL A 14 6.51 16.58 -6.32
C VAL A 14 6.88 18.05 -6.21
N THR A 15 8.18 18.34 -6.29
CA THR A 15 8.70 19.70 -6.22
C THR A 15 8.11 20.59 -7.31
N ARG A 16 8.01 20.06 -8.54
CA ARG A 16 7.40 20.77 -9.67
C ARG A 16 5.93 21.08 -9.42
N TYR A 17 5.13 20.10 -8.99
CA TYR A 17 3.70 20.30 -8.75
C TYR A 17 3.43 21.33 -7.65
N VAL A 18 4.24 21.31 -6.58
CA VAL A 18 4.17 22.31 -5.52
C VAL A 18 4.57 23.69 -6.05
N ALA A 19 5.74 23.79 -6.70
CA ALA A 19 6.25 25.06 -7.21
C ALA A 19 5.29 25.70 -8.23
N GLU A 20 4.73 24.92 -9.16
CA GLU A 20 3.76 25.39 -10.16
C GLU A 20 2.36 25.68 -9.57
N GLY A 21 2.10 25.35 -8.31
CA GLY A 21 0.80 25.57 -7.66
C GLY A 21 -0.29 24.62 -8.14
N ARG A 22 0.10 23.45 -8.62
CA ARG A 22 -0.83 22.39 -9.07
C ARG A 22 -1.50 21.68 -7.90
N ALA A 23 -0.77 21.51 -6.80
CA ALA A 23 -1.26 20.94 -5.55
C ALA A 23 -0.42 21.44 -4.38
N ARG A 24 -0.99 21.47 -3.17
CA ARG A 24 -0.20 21.59 -1.95
C ARG A 24 0.36 20.21 -1.58
N LEU A 25 1.47 20.18 -0.86
CA LEU A 25 2.11 18.92 -0.47
C LEU A 25 1.19 18.02 0.39
N ASP A 26 0.29 18.61 1.18
CA ASP A 26 -0.71 17.90 2.00
C ASP A 26 -1.93 17.40 1.19
N ASP A 27 -2.06 17.80 -0.07
CA ASP A 27 -3.04 17.28 -1.05
C ASP A 27 -2.46 16.14 -1.91
N MET A 28 -1.23 15.70 -1.62
CA MET A 28 -0.53 14.66 -2.36
C MET A 28 -0.43 13.38 -1.53
N LEU A 29 -0.58 12.24 -2.20
CA LEU A 29 -0.37 10.90 -1.64
C LEU A 29 0.78 10.22 -2.37
N LEU A 30 1.83 9.85 -1.63
CA LEU A 30 2.97 9.11 -2.15
C LEU A 30 3.01 7.74 -1.47
N ILE A 31 2.88 6.68 -2.27
CA ILE A 31 2.85 5.29 -1.82
C ILE A 31 4.17 4.61 -2.21
N THR A 32 4.78 3.91 -1.25
CA THR A 32 5.97 3.07 -1.49
C THR A 32 5.76 1.64 -0.97
N PHE A 33 6.61 0.70 -1.40
CA PHE A 33 6.50 -0.69 -0.95
C PHE A 33 6.97 -0.91 0.50
N SER A 34 8.12 -0.34 0.87
CA SER A 34 8.73 -0.56 2.19
C SER A 34 8.81 0.71 3.03
N ARG A 35 8.92 0.54 4.36
CA ARG A 35 9.09 1.67 5.29
C ARG A 35 10.41 2.40 5.04
N ALA A 36 11.47 1.67 4.69
CA ALA A 36 12.76 2.24 4.32
C ALA A 36 12.63 3.11 3.06
N ALA A 37 11.94 2.62 2.03
CA ALA A 37 11.65 3.40 0.82
C ALA A 37 10.80 4.65 1.12
N SER A 38 9.83 4.57 2.04
CA SER A 38 9.06 5.75 2.47
C SER A 38 9.96 6.81 3.12
N GLN A 39 10.91 6.40 3.97
CA GLN A 39 11.84 7.32 4.62
C GLN A 39 12.80 7.95 3.62
N GLU A 40 13.39 7.12 2.74
CA GLU A 40 14.28 7.60 1.69
C GLU A 40 13.57 8.58 0.73
N LEU A 41 12.34 8.27 0.31
CA LEU A 41 11.54 9.16 -0.53
C LEU A 41 11.24 10.46 0.21
N ARG A 42 10.93 10.41 1.51
CA ARG A 42 10.69 11.59 2.34
C ARG A 42 11.91 12.50 2.40
N GLU A 43 13.10 11.95 2.64
CA GLU A 43 14.36 12.71 2.64
C GLU A 43 14.63 13.35 1.27
N ARG A 44 14.47 12.58 0.18
CA ARG A 44 14.68 13.07 -1.19
C ARG A 44 13.72 14.18 -1.59
N VAL A 45 12.43 14.05 -1.26
CA VAL A 45 11.44 15.11 -1.54
C VAL A 45 11.81 16.38 -0.77
N ARG A 46 12.19 16.26 0.52
CA ARG A 46 12.60 17.41 1.32
C ARG A 46 13.83 18.11 0.74
N ASP A 47 14.86 17.34 0.38
CA ASP A 47 16.09 17.85 -0.22
C ASP A 47 15.80 18.58 -1.55
N GLN A 48 14.98 17.99 -2.43
CA GLN A 48 14.64 18.60 -3.71
C GLN A 48 13.84 19.91 -3.54
N LEU A 49 12.92 19.97 -2.57
CA LEU A 49 12.19 21.19 -2.23
C LEU A 49 13.13 22.29 -1.71
N LEU A 50 14.11 21.93 -0.86
CA LEU A 50 15.13 22.86 -0.36
C LEU A 50 16.00 23.39 -1.51
N ARG A 51 16.52 22.52 -2.36
CA ARG A 51 17.31 22.91 -3.53
C ARG A 51 16.53 23.83 -4.48
N ALA A 52 15.24 23.58 -4.68
CA ALA A 52 14.39 24.46 -5.46
C ALA A 52 14.16 25.82 -4.80
N ALA A 53 13.96 25.86 -3.48
CA ALA A 53 13.85 27.11 -2.76
C ALA A 53 15.14 27.94 -2.85
N GLU A 54 16.30 27.29 -2.66
CA GLU A 54 17.62 27.93 -2.78
C GLU A 54 17.89 28.46 -4.20
N ALA A 55 17.58 27.68 -5.24
CA ALA A 55 17.75 28.11 -6.62
C ALA A 55 16.86 29.31 -6.98
N LEU A 56 15.68 29.44 -6.37
CA LEU A 56 14.83 30.62 -6.53
C LEU A 56 15.39 31.87 -5.83
N GLU A 57 16.20 31.71 -4.77
CA GLU A 57 16.91 32.85 -4.17
C GLU A 57 18.17 33.21 -4.95
N ASP A 58 18.90 32.20 -5.42
CA ASP A 58 20.15 32.31 -6.15
C ASP A 58 20.10 31.42 -7.40
N PRO A 59 19.69 31.97 -8.56
CA PRO A 59 19.58 31.22 -9.82
C PRO A 59 20.87 30.56 -10.28
N SER A 60 22.04 30.97 -9.76
CA SER A 60 23.32 30.30 -10.07
C SER A 60 23.41 28.88 -9.52
N ARG A 61 22.56 28.53 -8.54
CA ARG A 61 22.44 27.17 -7.97
C ARG A 61 21.57 26.22 -8.79
N ALA A 62 20.99 26.68 -9.90
CA ALA A 62 20.16 25.85 -10.78
C ALA A 62 21.01 24.88 -11.62
N ASP A 63 21.44 23.79 -11.00
CA ASP A 63 22.36 22.79 -11.56
C ASP A 63 21.68 21.72 -12.43
N ASP A 64 20.40 21.43 -12.20
CA ASP A 64 19.61 20.48 -12.98
C ASP A 64 18.52 21.14 -13.86
N GLU A 65 17.89 20.32 -14.73
CA GLU A 65 16.87 20.81 -15.67
C GLU A 65 15.61 21.32 -14.97
N LEU A 66 15.18 20.68 -13.89
CA LEU A 66 14.02 21.12 -13.12
C LEU A 66 14.30 22.48 -12.49
N LEU A 67 15.45 22.66 -11.84
CA LEU A 67 15.80 23.92 -11.21
C LEU A 67 15.89 25.05 -12.24
N ARG A 68 16.52 24.80 -13.40
CA ARG A 68 16.56 25.77 -14.50
C ARG A 68 15.17 26.17 -15.00
N LEU A 69 14.25 25.21 -15.08
CA LEU A 69 12.85 25.48 -15.40
C LEU A 69 12.18 26.35 -14.33
N LEU A 70 12.40 26.04 -13.05
CA LEU A 70 11.74 26.72 -11.93
C LEU A 70 12.23 28.15 -11.71
N VAL A 71 13.48 28.48 -12.04
CA VAL A 71 14.02 29.85 -11.91
C VAL A 71 13.68 30.76 -13.10
N THR A 72 13.01 30.22 -14.13
CA THR A 72 12.61 30.98 -15.32
C THR A 72 11.15 31.42 -15.21
N GLY A 73 10.86 32.71 -15.40
CA GLY A 73 9.50 33.25 -15.37
C GLY A 73 9.47 34.75 -15.08
N SER A 74 8.26 35.30 -14.98
CA SER A 74 8.03 36.66 -14.49
C SER A 74 8.32 36.76 -12.98
N VAL A 75 8.59 37.97 -12.50
CA VAL A 75 8.87 38.23 -11.06
C VAL A 75 7.74 37.69 -10.17
N ASP A 76 6.49 37.91 -10.56
CA ASP A 76 5.31 37.45 -9.81
C ASP A 76 5.22 35.92 -9.76
N GLU A 77 5.56 35.23 -10.85
CA GLU A 77 5.58 33.76 -10.89
C GLU A 77 6.67 33.18 -9.99
N LEU A 78 7.85 33.79 -9.99
CA LEU A 78 8.98 33.37 -9.16
C LEU A 78 8.68 33.58 -7.67
N GLU A 79 8.08 34.72 -7.30
CA GLU A 79 7.66 34.99 -5.92
C GLU A 79 6.57 33.99 -5.46
N ALA A 80 5.60 33.70 -6.33
CA ALA A 80 4.57 32.71 -6.02
C ALA A 80 5.15 31.29 -5.84
N ARG A 81 6.14 30.89 -6.66
CA ARG A 81 6.86 29.62 -6.50
C ARG A 81 7.60 29.56 -5.16
N ARG A 82 8.30 30.64 -4.80
CA ARG A 82 9.05 30.78 -3.56
C ARG A 82 8.14 30.62 -2.33
N LEU A 83 7.00 31.31 -2.32
CA LEU A 83 6.00 31.20 -1.25
C LEU A 83 5.48 29.77 -1.10
N ARG A 84 5.09 29.12 -2.20
CA ARG A 84 4.58 27.75 -2.18
C ARG A 84 5.59 26.73 -1.67
N LEU A 85 6.86 26.83 -2.11
CA LEU A 85 7.92 25.94 -1.63
C LEU A 85 8.23 26.15 -0.15
N ARG A 86 8.27 27.41 0.31
CA ARG A 86 8.45 27.72 1.73
C ARG A 86 7.32 27.14 2.57
N ASP A 87 6.07 27.32 2.16
CA ASP A 87 4.91 26.82 2.89
C ASP A 87 4.90 25.28 2.90
N ALA A 88 5.29 24.62 1.80
CA ALA A 88 5.44 23.17 1.73
C ALA A 88 6.56 22.64 2.65
N LEU A 89 7.69 23.35 2.76
CA LEU A 89 8.78 23.00 3.68
C LEU A 89 8.36 23.18 5.14
N ALA A 90 7.63 24.26 5.46
CA ALA A 90 7.10 24.51 6.81
C ALA A 90 6.07 23.46 7.24
N GLY A 91 5.22 23.01 6.31
CA GLY A 91 4.21 21.98 6.52
C GLY A 91 4.64 20.55 6.17
N PHE A 92 5.94 20.31 5.97
CA PHE A 92 6.43 19.08 5.33
C PHE A 92 5.99 17.79 6.04
N ASP A 93 5.93 17.82 7.37
CA ASP A 93 5.59 16.64 8.16
C ASP A 93 4.11 16.21 8.00
N ALA A 94 3.26 17.09 7.45
CA ALA A 94 1.88 16.77 7.08
C ALA A 94 1.76 16.03 5.73
N ALA A 95 2.85 15.87 4.97
CA ALA A 95 2.86 15.15 3.71
C ALA A 95 2.48 13.68 3.90
N THR A 96 1.59 13.16 3.05
CA THR A 96 1.18 11.75 3.12
C THR A 96 2.12 10.88 2.29
N ILE A 97 3.30 10.61 2.86
CA ILE A 97 4.28 9.65 2.32
C ILE A 97 4.25 8.40 3.19
N ALA A 98 3.71 7.32 2.66
CA ALA A 98 3.32 6.13 3.39
C ALA A 98 3.63 4.85 2.61
N THR A 99 3.80 3.74 3.30
CA THR A 99 3.73 2.43 2.63
C THR A 99 2.30 2.15 2.17
N THR A 100 2.08 1.21 1.25
CA THR A 100 0.71 0.83 0.88
C THR A 100 -0.11 0.40 2.10
N HIS A 101 0.54 -0.30 3.03
CA HIS A 101 -0.08 -0.72 4.29
C HIS A 101 -0.57 0.48 5.12
N GLN A 102 0.31 1.46 5.33
CA GLN A 102 -0.01 2.66 6.09
C GLN A 102 -1.07 3.52 5.39
N PHE A 103 -1.03 3.62 4.06
CA PHE A 103 -2.06 4.31 3.28
C PHE A 103 -3.44 3.71 3.54
N CYS A 104 -3.58 2.38 3.44
CA CYS A 104 -4.88 1.74 3.64
C CYS A 104 -5.38 1.90 5.08
N GLN A 105 -4.49 1.84 6.08
CA GLN A 105 -4.85 2.15 7.47
C GLN A 105 -5.35 3.60 7.63
N LEU A 106 -4.70 4.57 7.00
CA LEU A 106 -5.12 5.98 7.03
C LEU A 106 -6.51 6.16 6.41
N VAL A 107 -6.74 5.55 5.25
CA VAL A 107 -8.04 5.59 4.57
C VAL A 107 -9.12 4.98 5.45
N LEU A 108 -8.90 3.82 6.04
CA LEU A 108 -9.91 3.14 6.86
C LEU A 108 -10.26 3.89 8.14
N ARG A 109 -9.27 4.50 8.80
CA ARG A 109 -9.50 5.39 9.95
C ARG A 109 -10.29 6.62 9.54
N SER A 110 -9.93 7.27 8.44
CA SER A 110 -10.60 8.49 7.96
C SER A 110 -12.02 8.26 7.46
N LEU A 111 -12.31 7.10 6.87
CA LEU A 111 -13.62 6.78 6.33
C LEU A 111 -14.62 6.33 7.40
N GLY A 112 -14.17 6.05 8.63
CA GLY A 112 -15.02 5.47 9.66
C GLY A 112 -15.54 4.08 9.27
N VAL A 113 -14.91 3.41 8.30
CA VAL A 113 -15.21 2.02 7.94
C VAL A 113 -14.77 1.06 9.05
N ALA A 114 -13.82 1.49 9.89
CA ALA A 114 -13.56 0.89 11.21
C ALA A 114 -14.59 1.27 12.30
N GLY A 115 -15.57 2.12 11.98
CA GLY A 115 -16.64 2.55 12.89
C GLY A 115 -17.95 1.76 12.70
N ASP A 116 -18.14 1.14 11.53
CA ASP A 116 -19.26 0.22 11.26
C ASP A 116 -18.87 -1.25 11.50
N THR A 117 -17.61 -1.49 11.88
CA THR A 117 -17.23 -2.71 12.57
C THR A 117 -17.69 -2.59 14.01
N ASP A 118 -18.51 -3.54 14.46
CA ASP A 118 -18.91 -3.71 15.86
C ASP A 118 -17.88 -3.13 16.82
N ALA A 119 -18.32 -2.30 17.76
CA ALA A 119 -17.52 -1.47 18.66
C ALA A 119 -16.54 -2.24 19.61
N GLY A 120 -16.13 -3.46 19.27
CA GLY A 120 -15.16 -4.30 19.96
C GLY A 120 -14.14 -5.00 19.06
N VAL A 121 -13.99 -4.63 17.78
CA VAL A 121 -13.02 -5.28 16.88
C VAL A 121 -11.61 -4.67 17.00
N THR A 122 -10.61 -5.49 17.25
CA THR A 122 -9.19 -5.12 17.39
C THR A 122 -8.43 -5.38 16.09
N LEU A 123 -7.75 -4.35 15.56
CA LEU A 123 -6.84 -4.51 14.42
C LEU A 123 -5.53 -5.14 14.88
N VAL A 124 -5.10 -6.21 14.22
CA VAL A 124 -3.80 -6.86 14.45
C VAL A 124 -2.91 -6.67 13.22
N GLU A 125 -1.61 -6.43 13.45
CA GLU A 125 -0.63 -6.22 12.37
C GLU A 125 -0.23 -7.53 11.67
N SER A 126 -0.23 -8.64 12.41
CA SER A 126 0.04 -9.98 11.88
C SER A 126 -0.93 -10.98 12.50
N LEU A 127 -1.27 -12.01 11.72
CA LEU A 127 -2.04 -13.17 12.15
C LEU A 127 -1.15 -14.42 12.29
N ASP A 128 0.18 -14.30 12.17
CA ASP A 128 1.10 -15.44 12.07
C ASP A 128 1.04 -16.35 13.30
N ASP A 129 0.98 -15.78 14.50
CA ASP A 129 0.84 -16.56 15.74
C ASP A 129 -0.46 -17.37 15.74
N LEU A 130 -1.57 -16.74 15.34
CA LEU A 130 -2.87 -17.40 15.23
C LEU A 130 -2.86 -18.47 14.14
N VAL A 131 -2.19 -18.23 13.02
CA VAL A 131 -2.01 -19.21 11.94
C VAL A 131 -1.19 -20.40 12.43
N GLY A 132 -0.12 -20.17 13.20
CA GLY A 132 0.69 -21.22 13.82
C GLY A 132 -0.15 -22.13 14.72
N GLU A 133 -0.92 -21.54 15.64
CA GLU A 133 -1.83 -22.31 16.51
C GLU A 133 -2.85 -23.13 15.72
N ILE A 134 -3.43 -22.56 14.66
CA ILE A 134 -4.39 -23.26 13.80
C ILE A 134 -3.75 -24.43 13.08
N VAL A 135 -2.53 -24.22 12.56
CA VAL A 135 -1.79 -25.28 11.86
C VAL A 135 -1.45 -26.40 12.82
N ASP A 136 -0.95 -26.10 14.01
CA ASP A 136 -0.62 -27.12 15.02
C ASP A 136 -1.86 -27.96 15.38
N ASP A 137 -3.00 -27.31 15.66
CA ASP A 137 -4.25 -28.00 16.00
C ASP A 137 -4.77 -28.89 14.86
N LEU A 138 -4.83 -28.35 13.64
CA LEU A 138 -5.31 -29.08 12.47
C LEU A 138 -4.35 -30.20 12.04
N TYR A 139 -3.05 -29.98 12.17
CA TYR A 139 -2.03 -30.97 11.83
C TYR A 139 -2.06 -32.14 12.81
N LEU A 140 -2.13 -31.86 14.12
CA LEU A 140 -2.27 -32.90 15.15
C LEU A 140 -3.59 -33.68 14.98
N GLN A 141 -4.69 -33.00 14.69
CA GLN A 141 -5.98 -33.68 14.47
C GLN A 141 -5.94 -34.63 13.26
N ARG A 142 -5.18 -34.29 12.21
CA ARG A 142 -5.19 -35.05 10.95
C ARG A 142 -4.10 -36.12 10.86
N PHE A 143 -2.92 -35.85 11.42
CA PHE A 143 -1.73 -36.70 11.28
C PHE A 143 -1.19 -37.19 12.63
N GLY A 144 -1.83 -36.86 13.76
CA GLY A 144 -1.34 -37.23 15.09
C GLY A 144 -1.29 -38.74 15.36
N ASP A 145 -2.12 -39.51 14.66
CA ASP A 145 -2.18 -40.97 14.76
C ASP A 145 -1.43 -41.70 13.63
N ASP A 146 -0.85 -40.97 12.67
CA ASP A 146 -0.11 -41.57 11.56
C ASP A 146 1.21 -42.18 12.03
N LYS A 147 1.39 -43.47 11.73
CA LYS A 147 2.60 -44.22 12.09
C LYS A 147 3.72 -44.08 11.06
N ASP A 148 3.37 -43.62 9.86
CA ASP A 148 4.27 -43.42 8.73
C ASP A 148 4.65 -41.95 8.56
N THR A 149 5.63 -41.66 7.71
CA THR A 149 5.98 -40.28 7.35
C THR A 149 4.77 -39.60 6.70
N PRO A 150 4.25 -38.49 7.27
CA PRO A 150 3.05 -37.85 6.74
C PRO A 150 3.29 -37.28 5.34
N GLU A 151 2.29 -37.39 4.46
CA GLU A 151 2.35 -36.87 3.08
C GLU A 151 2.57 -35.34 3.01
N LEU A 152 2.16 -34.64 4.07
CA LEU A 152 2.39 -33.23 4.26
C LEU A 152 3.16 -33.06 5.56
N THR A 153 4.39 -32.54 5.49
CA THR A 153 5.16 -32.27 6.71
C THR A 153 4.64 -31.02 7.41
N LEU A 154 4.88 -30.87 8.73
CA LEU A 154 4.48 -29.68 9.48
C LEU A 154 5.03 -28.38 8.86
N ALA A 155 6.30 -28.40 8.41
CA ALA A 155 6.91 -27.26 7.74
C ALA A 155 6.18 -26.90 6.43
N GLN A 156 5.80 -27.89 5.62
CA GLN A 156 5.02 -27.67 4.40
C GLN A 156 3.59 -27.20 4.72
N ALA A 157 3.00 -27.66 5.82
CA ALA A 157 1.68 -27.25 6.28
C ALA A 157 1.67 -25.78 6.71
N LEU A 158 2.68 -25.35 7.47
CA LEU A 158 2.90 -23.95 7.85
C LEU A 158 3.13 -23.05 6.63
N GLU A 159 4.00 -23.48 5.70
CA GLU A 159 4.26 -22.73 4.47
C GLU A 159 2.98 -22.55 3.65
N LEU A 160 2.22 -23.63 3.45
CA LEU A 160 0.94 -23.59 2.76
C LEU A 160 -0.06 -22.66 3.46
N ALA A 161 -0.16 -22.73 4.78
CA ALA A 161 -1.05 -21.90 5.57
C ALA A 161 -0.74 -20.40 5.41
N HIS A 162 0.52 -19.99 5.53
CA HIS A 162 0.92 -18.60 5.29
C HIS A 162 0.62 -18.15 3.86
N GLN A 163 0.87 -19.01 2.86
CA GLN A 163 0.58 -18.68 1.47
C GLN A 163 -0.92 -18.41 1.23
N VAL A 164 -1.81 -19.25 1.77
CA VAL A 164 -3.26 -19.09 1.54
C VAL A 164 -3.87 -17.97 2.37
N VAL A 165 -3.34 -17.71 3.58
CA VAL A 165 -3.80 -16.63 4.44
C VAL A 165 -3.35 -15.27 3.93
N GLY A 166 -2.09 -15.14 3.51
CA GLY A 166 -1.56 -13.87 2.97
C GLY A 166 -2.05 -13.56 1.55
N ASN A 167 -2.79 -14.47 0.91
CA ASN A 167 -3.33 -14.26 -0.43
C ASN A 167 -4.80 -14.71 -0.53
N PRO A 168 -5.73 -14.07 0.22
CA PRO A 168 -7.11 -14.54 0.36
C PRO A 168 -7.92 -14.53 -0.96
N ARG A 169 -7.46 -13.79 -1.97
CA ARG A 169 -8.07 -13.76 -3.31
C ARG A 169 -7.42 -14.69 -4.33
N THR A 170 -6.34 -15.39 -3.96
CA THR A 170 -5.68 -16.33 -4.87
C THR A 170 -6.54 -17.55 -5.09
N ARG A 171 -6.80 -17.85 -6.37
CA ARG A 171 -7.48 -19.08 -6.75
C ARG A 171 -6.54 -20.25 -6.58
N LEU A 172 -6.77 -21.05 -5.55
CA LEU A 172 -6.03 -22.30 -5.34
C LEU A 172 -6.32 -23.28 -6.48
N THR A 173 -5.26 -23.83 -7.08
CA THR A 173 -5.31 -24.84 -8.15
C THR A 173 -4.61 -26.14 -7.70
N PRO A 174 -5.12 -27.33 -8.04
CA PRO A 174 -6.31 -27.59 -8.85
C PRO A 174 -7.61 -27.20 -8.12
N THR A 175 -8.66 -26.87 -8.89
CA THR A 175 -9.95 -26.48 -8.32
C THR A 175 -10.68 -27.66 -7.69
N ASP A 176 -10.55 -28.85 -8.28
CA ASP A 176 -11.19 -30.10 -7.82
C ASP A 176 -10.20 -31.27 -7.96
N PRO A 177 -9.13 -31.31 -7.13
CA PRO A 177 -8.20 -32.42 -7.12
C PRO A 177 -8.85 -33.67 -6.52
N PRO A 178 -8.49 -34.90 -6.97
CA PRO A 178 -8.95 -36.13 -6.35
C PRO A 178 -8.62 -36.14 -4.85
N ALA A 179 -9.60 -36.46 -4.00
CA ALA A 179 -9.48 -36.34 -2.54
C ALA A 179 -8.31 -37.15 -1.95
N GLU A 180 -8.00 -38.31 -2.54
CA GLU A 180 -6.90 -39.19 -2.11
C GLU A 180 -5.54 -38.80 -2.71
N SER A 181 -5.47 -37.77 -3.54
CA SER A 181 -4.20 -37.27 -4.04
C SER A 181 -3.53 -36.32 -3.04
N THR A 182 -2.21 -36.21 -3.08
CA THR A 182 -1.46 -35.20 -2.31
C THR A 182 -1.96 -33.77 -2.59
N ALA A 183 -2.42 -33.47 -3.81
CA ALA A 183 -3.04 -32.20 -4.15
C ALA A 183 -4.40 -32.00 -3.44
N GLY A 184 -5.21 -33.07 -3.34
CA GLY A 184 -6.46 -33.09 -2.60
C GLY A 184 -6.26 -32.89 -1.10
N LEU A 185 -5.27 -33.57 -0.53
CA LEU A 185 -4.87 -33.42 0.88
C LEU A 185 -4.45 -31.98 1.19
N ARG A 186 -3.53 -31.41 0.39
CA ARG A 186 -3.09 -30.01 0.54
C ARG A 186 -4.25 -29.03 0.41
N ARG A 187 -5.14 -29.25 -0.57
CA ARG A 187 -6.32 -28.39 -0.78
C ARG A 187 -7.25 -28.44 0.42
N ALA A 188 -7.59 -29.63 0.90
CA ALA A 188 -8.46 -29.81 2.06
C ALA A 188 -7.86 -29.17 3.33
N PHE A 189 -6.55 -29.30 3.52
CA PHE A 189 -5.83 -28.65 4.62
C PHE A 189 -5.89 -27.12 4.52
N ALA A 190 -5.57 -26.56 3.35
CA ALA A 190 -5.66 -25.11 3.10
C ALA A 190 -7.07 -24.56 3.36
N ASP A 191 -8.10 -25.23 2.84
CA ASP A 191 -9.49 -24.81 3.07
C ASP A 191 -9.88 -24.92 4.56
N ALA A 192 -9.33 -25.89 5.31
CA ALA A 192 -9.55 -26.01 6.75
C ALA A 192 -8.88 -24.87 7.53
N VAL A 193 -7.64 -24.51 7.19
CA VAL A 193 -6.92 -23.37 7.78
C VAL A 193 -7.71 -22.08 7.58
N VAL A 194 -8.14 -21.79 6.35
CA VAL A 194 -8.90 -20.56 6.05
C VAL A 194 -10.22 -20.51 6.83
N ARG A 195 -10.97 -21.62 6.88
CA ARG A 195 -12.23 -21.67 7.65
C ARG A 195 -12.01 -21.46 9.14
N GLU A 196 -10.98 -22.08 9.69
CA GLU A 196 -10.67 -22.00 11.12
C GLU A 196 -10.15 -20.60 11.51
N LEU A 197 -9.29 -20.00 10.67
CA LEU A 197 -8.81 -18.64 10.86
C LEU A 197 -9.98 -17.65 10.90
N GLU A 198 -10.89 -17.73 9.95
CA GLU A 198 -12.08 -16.89 9.91
C GLU A 198 -12.98 -17.09 11.15
N ARG A 199 -13.07 -18.32 11.65
CA ARG A 199 -13.80 -18.62 12.89
C ARG A 199 -13.14 -17.97 14.11
N ARG A 200 -11.83 -18.13 14.28
CA ARG A 200 -11.08 -17.57 15.42
C ARG A 200 -11.04 -16.04 15.38
N LYS A 201 -10.87 -15.43 14.20
CA LYS A 201 -10.92 -13.97 14.03
C LYS A 201 -12.25 -13.39 14.51
N ARG A 202 -13.38 -14.02 14.15
CA ARG A 202 -14.71 -13.62 14.63
C ARG A 202 -14.86 -13.76 16.14
N LEU A 203 -14.37 -14.85 16.73
CA LEU A 203 -14.47 -15.09 18.18
C LEU A 203 -13.61 -14.14 19.01
N LEU A 204 -12.40 -13.85 18.53
CA LEU A 204 -11.47 -12.92 19.16
C LEU A 204 -11.83 -11.46 18.86
N GLY A 205 -12.73 -11.22 17.92
CA GLY A 205 -13.02 -9.89 17.41
C GLY A 205 -11.78 -9.23 16.83
N VAL A 206 -10.97 -9.96 16.05
CA VAL A 206 -9.76 -9.39 15.42
C VAL A 206 -9.91 -9.29 13.90
N LEU A 207 -9.29 -8.27 13.32
CA LEU A 207 -9.14 -8.12 11.87
C LEU A 207 -7.68 -8.00 11.51
N GLY A 208 -7.28 -8.72 10.46
CA GLY A 208 -6.00 -8.55 9.81
C GLY A 208 -6.03 -7.44 8.77
N PHE A 209 -4.86 -7.12 8.24
CA PHE A 209 -4.71 -6.08 7.24
C PHE A 209 -5.39 -6.42 5.90
N ASP A 210 -5.35 -7.68 5.46
CA ASP A 210 -5.97 -8.10 4.20
C ASP A 210 -7.51 -8.03 4.24
N ASP A 211 -8.10 -8.20 5.43
CA ASP A 211 -9.55 -7.99 5.63
C ASP A 211 -9.92 -6.54 5.42
N LEU A 212 -9.09 -5.65 5.96
CA LEU A 212 -9.25 -4.21 5.89
C LEU A 212 -9.13 -3.71 4.46
N LEU A 213 -8.13 -4.20 3.71
CA LEU A 213 -7.99 -3.94 2.28
C LEU A 213 -9.22 -4.41 1.49
N SER A 214 -9.66 -5.65 1.73
CA SER A 214 -10.81 -6.22 1.03
C SER A 214 -12.10 -5.44 1.31
N ARG A 215 -12.32 -5.03 2.57
CA ARG A 215 -13.46 -4.20 2.97
C ARG A 215 -13.41 -2.81 2.35
N LEU A 216 -12.23 -2.19 2.30
CA LEU A 216 -12.06 -0.91 1.63
C LEU A 216 -12.38 -1.02 0.15
N ALA A 217 -11.88 -2.07 -0.52
CA ALA A 217 -12.19 -2.33 -1.92
C ALA A 217 -13.71 -2.44 -2.14
N THR A 218 -14.43 -3.21 -1.31
CA THR A 218 -15.90 -3.29 -1.33
C THR A 218 -16.57 -1.93 -1.09
N ALA A 219 -16.12 -1.16 -0.10
CA ALA A 219 -16.66 0.18 0.18
C ALA A 219 -16.45 1.18 -0.97
N LEU A 220 -15.46 0.91 -1.82
CA LEU A 220 -15.18 1.67 -3.04
C LEU A 220 -15.85 1.06 -4.27
N GLU A 221 -16.67 0.01 -4.19
CA GLU A 221 -17.24 -0.64 -5.37
C GLU A 221 -18.24 0.28 -6.10
N ALA A 222 -19.18 0.87 -5.36
CA ALA A 222 -20.16 1.80 -5.92
C ALA A 222 -19.49 3.10 -6.45
N PRO A 223 -19.77 3.53 -7.69
CA PRO A 223 -19.14 4.72 -8.28
C PRO A 223 -19.34 6.02 -7.51
N ASP A 224 -20.47 6.16 -6.84
CA ASP A 224 -20.92 7.30 -6.04
C ASP A 224 -20.65 7.11 -4.54
N SER A 225 -19.85 6.12 -4.14
CA SER A 225 -19.62 5.85 -2.72
C SER A 225 -19.02 7.07 -2.00
N PRO A 226 -19.48 7.41 -0.78
CA PRO A 226 -18.91 8.50 -0.01
C PRO A 226 -17.41 8.33 0.25
N ALA A 227 -16.94 7.08 0.28
CA ALA A 227 -15.53 6.74 0.40
C ALA A 227 -14.69 7.26 -0.77
N ARG A 228 -15.14 7.04 -2.01
CA ARG A 228 -14.48 7.58 -3.22
C ARG A 228 -14.41 9.10 -3.18
N ALA A 229 -15.54 9.74 -2.86
CA ALA A 229 -15.62 11.20 -2.80
C ALA A 229 -14.62 11.79 -1.78
N ARG A 230 -14.57 11.23 -0.57
CA ARG A 230 -13.62 11.66 0.47
C ARG A 230 -12.17 11.48 0.05
N MET A 231 -11.81 10.35 -0.54
CA MET A 231 -10.44 10.09 -0.98
C MET A 231 -10.00 11.08 -2.07
N ARG A 232 -10.87 11.35 -3.06
CA ARG A 232 -10.60 12.29 -4.16
C ARG A 232 -10.54 13.75 -3.70
N GLN A 233 -11.34 14.11 -2.69
CA GLN A 233 -11.26 15.43 -2.08
C GLN A 233 -9.97 15.62 -1.26
N ARG A 234 -9.48 14.54 -0.64
CA ARG A 234 -8.28 14.59 0.19
C ARG A 234 -7.00 14.65 -0.63
N TRP A 235 -6.93 13.91 -1.74
CA TRP A 235 -5.73 13.83 -2.58
C TRP A 235 -6.05 14.11 -4.03
N SER A 236 -5.44 15.18 -4.56
CA SER A 236 -5.57 15.60 -5.96
C SER A 236 -4.47 15.05 -6.87
N ILE A 237 -3.38 14.59 -6.26
CA ILE A 237 -2.27 13.91 -6.93
C ILE A 237 -1.87 12.68 -6.12
N VAL A 238 -1.81 11.53 -6.78
CA VAL A 238 -1.40 10.25 -6.20
C VAL A 238 -0.21 9.72 -6.98
N MET A 239 0.82 9.29 -6.28
CA MET A 239 2.03 8.73 -6.84
C MET A 239 2.31 7.38 -6.19
N VAL A 240 2.57 6.36 -7.00
CA VAL A 240 2.89 5.00 -6.54
C VAL A 240 4.27 4.63 -7.07
N ASP A 241 5.21 4.41 -6.17
CA ASP A 241 6.54 3.87 -6.49
C ASP A 241 6.55 2.34 -6.42
N GLU A 242 7.45 1.72 -7.17
CA GLU A 242 7.57 0.26 -7.31
C GLU A 242 6.22 -0.44 -7.57
N PHE A 243 5.45 0.10 -8.51
CA PHE A 243 4.10 -0.36 -8.83
C PHE A 243 4.03 -1.84 -9.20
N GLN A 244 5.12 -2.43 -9.71
CA GLN A 244 5.16 -3.87 -10.02
C GLN A 244 4.95 -4.77 -8.79
N ASP A 245 5.23 -4.27 -7.58
CA ASP A 245 5.08 -5.00 -6.32
C ASP A 245 3.69 -4.82 -5.69
N THR A 246 2.75 -4.17 -6.40
CA THR A 246 1.38 -3.92 -5.92
C THR A 246 0.50 -5.17 -6.12
N ASP A 247 -0.15 -5.64 -5.07
CA ASP A 247 -1.08 -6.76 -5.17
C ASP A 247 -2.43 -6.36 -5.82
N PRO A 248 -3.23 -7.32 -6.32
CA PRO A 248 -4.49 -7.02 -7.01
C PRO A 248 -5.52 -6.23 -6.19
N VAL A 249 -5.57 -6.41 -4.85
CA VAL A 249 -6.53 -5.72 -3.98
C VAL A 249 -6.09 -4.28 -3.76
N GLN A 250 -4.80 -4.05 -3.54
CA GLN A 250 -4.24 -2.70 -3.47
C GLN A 250 -4.48 -1.93 -4.76
N TRP A 251 -4.25 -2.57 -5.92
CA TRP A 251 -4.56 -1.96 -7.22
C TRP A 251 -6.04 -1.64 -7.34
N GLU A 252 -6.94 -2.56 -6.98
CA GLU A 252 -8.40 -2.32 -7.04
C GLU A 252 -8.82 -1.11 -6.19
N VAL A 253 -8.22 -0.91 -5.02
CA VAL A 253 -8.45 0.27 -4.17
C VAL A 253 -8.00 1.54 -4.89
N ILE A 254 -6.77 1.57 -5.41
CA ILE A 254 -6.19 2.74 -6.10
C ILE A 254 -6.99 3.05 -7.38
N GLU A 255 -7.31 2.03 -8.16
CA GLU A 255 -8.05 2.12 -9.40
C GLU A 255 -9.44 2.74 -9.17
N ARG A 256 -10.22 2.18 -8.25
CA ARG A 256 -11.57 2.66 -7.93
C ARG A 256 -11.55 4.08 -7.36
N ALA A 257 -10.55 4.39 -6.54
CA ALA A 257 -10.44 5.70 -5.91
C ALA A 257 -10.01 6.80 -6.87
N PHE A 258 -9.02 6.55 -7.73
CA PHE A 258 -8.25 7.63 -8.36
C PHE A 258 -8.17 7.60 -9.89
N VAL A 259 -8.31 6.45 -10.53
CA VAL A 259 -8.12 6.34 -12.00
C VAL A 259 -9.17 7.17 -12.74
N GLY A 260 -8.69 8.05 -13.63
CA GLY A 260 -9.52 8.95 -14.42
C GLY A 260 -10.19 10.08 -13.61
N GLN A 261 -9.81 10.27 -12.34
CA GLN A 261 -10.45 11.24 -11.44
C GLN A 261 -9.45 12.26 -10.89
N VAL A 262 -8.21 11.82 -10.63
CA VAL A 262 -7.12 12.66 -10.14
C VAL A 262 -5.86 12.40 -10.95
N THR A 263 -4.81 13.21 -10.76
CA THR A 263 -3.51 12.92 -11.37
C THR A 263 -2.91 11.69 -10.70
N LEU A 264 -2.83 10.57 -11.42
CA LEU A 264 -2.23 9.33 -10.93
C LEU A 264 -0.92 9.06 -11.68
N VAL A 265 0.18 8.95 -10.93
CA VAL A 265 1.51 8.63 -11.44
C VAL A 265 1.91 7.26 -10.93
N LEU A 266 2.07 6.29 -11.83
CA LEU A 266 2.53 4.94 -11.51
C LEU A 266 3.95 4.78 -12.01
N ILE A 267 4.87 4.43 -11.12
CA ILE A 267 6.28 4.22 -11.45
C ILE A 267 6.65 2.81 -11.03
N GLY A 268 7.27 2.08 -11.94
CA GLY A 268 7.70 0.72 -11.70
C GLY A 268 8.62 0.23 -12.81
N ASP A 269 9.19 -0.95 -12.61
CA ASP A 269 9.95 -1.66 -13.63
C ASP A 269 9.37 -3.07 -13.82
N PRO A 270 8.70 -3.37 -14.94
CA PRO A 270 8.08 -4.69 -15.16
C PRO A 270 9.10 -5.82 -15.24
N LYS A 271 10.40 -5.53 -15.38
CA LYS A 271 11.47 -6.54 -15.33
C LYS A 271 11.87 -6.93 -13.90
N GLN A 272 11.34 -6.25 -12.89
CA GLN A 272 11.61 -6.49 -11.46
C GLN A 272 10.40 -7.08 -10.73
N ALA A 273 9.32 -7.40 -11.45
CA ALA A 273 8.15 -8.11 -10.95
C ALA A 273 8.46 -9.60 -10.71
#